data_AF-A0A1G5PT77-F1
#
_entry.id   AF-A0A1G5PT77-F1
#
_cell.length_a   1.000
_cell.length_b   1.000
_cell.length_c   1.000
_cell.angle_alpha   90.00
_cell.angle_beta   90.00
_cell.angle_gamma   90.00
#
_symmetry.space_group_name_H-M   'P 1'
#
loop_
_entity.id
_entity.type
_entity.pdbx_description
1 polymer ?
#
loop_
_entity_poly.entity_id
_entity_poly.type
_entity_poly.pdbx_seq_one_letter_code
_entity_poly.pdbx_strand_id
1 'polypeptide(L)'
;MTTSTMKWTQRDVEAAAKVLASASAVGSALPTLTDEEVVALDGVQHEQLVALPWLSAQDASKELMCAIALRGLLAKELVYPVVFEGETEPSRLHATEEITGALTLRRSGSSVVSVERTVSTGKRWLYGYLHDEGVLLEEVDESGLHGFTVVTRDQLVPRLAEFVDPQQAAARDTEAALYTEAQFEAHAATALADTQAASNVVAFNSDTNEFPTVTVYTGPSGVHVLTPRVEGTSGNGAEQAESVAFELQETSAATLARVLGGLAGLA
;
A
#
# COMPACT_ATOMS: atom_id res chain seq x y z
N MET A 1 20.75 -14.44 3.72
CA MET A 1 20.19 -13.11 4.01
C MET A 1 20.01 -13.02 5.52
N THR A 2 20.71 -12.13 6.20
CA THR A 2 20.51 -11.92 7.63
C THR A 2 19.27 -11.06 7.80
N THR A 3 18.16 -11.68 8.18
CA THR A 3 16.94 -11.00 8.63
C THR A 3 17.31 -10.21 9.89
N SER A 4 17.79 -8.98 9.72
CA SER A 4 17.96 -8.06 10.83
C SER A 4 16.58 -7.70 11.33
N THR A 5 16.10 -8.39 12.36
CA THR A 5 14.85 -8.04 13.04
C THR A 5 14.95 -6.59 13.48
N MET A 6 14.10 -5.73 12.93
CA MET A 6 14.04 -4.31 13.30
C MET A 6 13.81 -4.20 14.80
N LYS A 7 14.70 -3.48 15.51
CA LYS A 7 14.60 -3.31 16.96
C LYS A 7 13.89 -1.99 17.26
N TRP A 8 12.64 -2.08 17.66
CA TRP A 8 11.85 -0.93 18.08
C TRP A 8 12.34 -0.39 19.43
N THR A 9 12.55 0.92 19.51
CA THR A 9 12.79 1.61 20.77
C THR A 9 11.47 1.92 21.47
N GLN A 10 11.53 2.23 22.77
CA GLN A 10 10.33 2.68 23.51
C GLN A 10 9.69 3.91 22.87
N ARG A 11 10.51 4.84 22.35
CA ARG A 11 10.05 6.05 21.67
C ARG A 11 9.24 5.72 20.41
N ASP A 12 9.69 4.73 19.64
CA ASP A 12 9.01 4.33 18.40
C ASP A 12 7.61 3.78 18.71
N VAL A 13 7.52 2.91 19.72
CA VAL A 13 6.25 2.33 20.18
C VAL A 13 5.30 3.40 20.71
N GLU A 14 5.80 4.33 21.54
CA GLU A 14 4.98 5.42 22.08
C GLU A 14 4.50 6.38 20.99
N ALA A 15 5.34 6.72 20.01
CA ALA A 15 4.97 7.56 18.88
C ALA A 15 3.91 6.88 18.00
N ALA A 16 4.08 5.58 17.69
CA ALA A 16 3.11 4.80 16.93
C ALA A 16 1.75 4.73 17.66
N ALA A 17 1.75 4.50 18.97
CA ALA A 17 0.54 4.48 19.78
C ALA A 17 -0.18 5.84 19.78
N LYS A 18 0.56 6.96 19.89
CA LYS A 18 -0.01 8.31 19.80
C LYS A 18 -0.64 8.58 18.43
N VAL A 19 0.03 8.17 17.37
CA VAL A 19 -0.47 8.30 15.99
C VAL A 19 -1.75 7.48 15.80
N LEU A 20 -1.79 6.22 16.24
CA LEU A 20 -3.01 5.39 16.20
C LEU A 20 -4.13 5.96 17.05
N ALA A 21 -3.84 6.53 18.23
CA ALA A 21 -4.84 7.16 19.08
C ALA A 21 -5.52 8.39 18.42
N SER A 22 -4.93 8.94 17.34
CA SER A 22 -5.55 10.00 16.53
C SER A 22 -6.50 9.48 15.46
N ALA A 23 -6.63 8.16 15.28
CA ALA A 23 -7.48 7.56 14.25
C ALA A 23 -8.92 8.08 14.32
N SER A 24 -9.46 8.47 13.17
CA SER A 24 -10.85 8.90 13.04
C SER A 24 -11.44 8.42 11.72
N ALA A 25 -12.78 8.45 11.60
CA ALA A 25 -13.44 8.02 10.37
C ALA A 25 -13.05 8.91 9.15
N VAL A 26 -12.98 10.23 9.39
CA VAL A 26 -12.59 11.23 8.37
C VAL A 26 -11.09 11.18 8.08
N GLY A 27 -10.31 10.62 8.99
CA GLY A 27 -8.86 10.51 8.88
C GLY A 27 -8.14 11.70 9.51
N SER A 28 -7.02 11.40 10.16
CA SER A 28 -6.11 12.38 10.74
C SER A 28 -4.85 12.43 9.88
N ALA A 29 -4.66 13.55 9.19
CA ALA A 29 -3.50 13.74 8.31
C ALA A 29 -2.22 13.90 9.14
N LEU A 30 -1.15 13.27 8.67
CA LEU A 30 0.21 13.40 9.21
C LEU A 30 1.09 14.15 8.20
N PRO A 31 2.31 14.58 8.57
CA PRO A 31 3.22 15.27 7.66
C PRO A 31 3.47 14.48 6.37
N THR A 32 3.32 15.14 5.22
CA THR A 32 3.70 14.60 3.91
C THR A 32 5.22 14.56 3.79
N LEU A 33 5.75 13.47 3.23
CA LEU A 33 7.18 13.28 2.99
C LEU A 33 7.44 13.02 1.51
N THR A 34 8.61 13.38 1.01
CA THR A 34 9.05 12.96 -0.33
C THR A 34 9.67 11.55 -0.30
N ASP A 35 9.83 10.90 -1.47
CA ASP A 35 10.52 9.61 -1.61
C ASP A 35 11.85 9.58 -0.86
N GLU A 36 12.69 10.60 -1.08
CA GLU A 36 14.00 10.72 -0.45
C GLU A 36 13.91 11.01 1.06
N GLU A 37 12.90 11.75 1.53
CA GLU A 37 12.67 11.97 2.96
C GLU A 37 12.26 10.66 3.65
N VAL A 38 11.33 9.89 3.05
CA VAL A 38 10.91 8.57 3.55
C VAL A 38 12.10 7.63 3.66
N VAL A 39 12.88 7.50 2.58
CA VAL A 39 14.06 6.62 2.54
C VAL A 39 15.15 7.08 3.51
N ALA A 40 15.38 8.38 3.63
CA ALA A 40 16.41 8.89 4.52
C ALA A 40 16.08 8.63 5.99
N LEU A 41 14.81 8.78 6.37
CA LEU A 41 14.32 8.59 7.72
C LEU A 41 14.17 7.12 8.10
N ASP A 42 13.68 6.30 7.18
CA ASP A 42 13.52 4.86 7.39
C ASP A 42 14.86 4.12 7.32
N GLY A 43 15.84 4.67 6.59
CA GLY A 43 17.21 4.19 6.48
C GLY A 43 17.57 3.83 5.05
N VAL A 44 18.59 4.50 4.50
CA VAL A 44 18.96 4.41 3.07
C VAL A 44 19.26 2.97 2.60
N GLN A 45 19.74 2.13 3.51
CA GLN A 45 20.09 0.73 3.28
C GLN A 45 18.89 -0.23 3.38
N HIS A 46 17.74 0.23 3.89
CA HIS A 46 16.55 -0.59 4.00
C HIS A 46 15.77 -0.61 2.68
N GLU A 47 15.34 -1.81 2.29
CA GLU A 47 14.42 -1.99 1.18
C GLU A 47 13.07 -1.39 1.53
N GLN A 48 12.51 -0.60 0.60
CA GLN A 48 11.22 0.04 0.77
C GLN A 48 10.13 -0.86 0.22
N LEU A 49 9.03 -0.98 0.96
CA LEU A 49 7.85 -1.76 0.55
C LEU A 49 6.90 -0.94 -0.35
N VAL A 50 7.19 0.34 -0.54
CA VAL A 50 6.35 1.31 -1.26
C VAL A 50 7.00 1.72 -2.57
N ALA A 51 6.19 2.23 -3.49
CA ALA A 51 6.66 2.88 -4.69
C ALA A 51 7.47 4.13 -4.34
N LEU A 52 8.55 4.35 -5.08
CA LEU A 52 9.43 5.52 -4.99
C LEU A 52 9.60 6.12 -6.40
N PRO A 53 8.50 6.54 -7.04
CA PRO A 53 8.50 6.81 -8.49
C PRO A 53 9.48 7.91 -8.90
N TRP A 54 9.65 8.93 -8.07
CA TRP A 54 10.57 10.02 -8.38
C TRP A 54 12.01 9.60 -8.11
N LEU A 55 12.30 9.05 -6.93
CA LEU A 55 13.65 8.66 -6.53
C LEU A 55 14.22 7.55 -7.41
N SER A 56 13.39 6.56 -7.80
CA SER A 56 13.79 5.49 -8.72
C SER A 56 14.05 5.97 -10.15
N ALA A 57 13.50 7.13 -10.55
CA ALA A 57 13.73 7.71 -11.86
C ALA A 57 14.99 8.58 -11.94
N GLN A 58 15.69 8.83 -10.82
CA GLN A 58 16.87 9.68 -10.80
C GLN A 58 18.16 8.88 -11.06
N ASP A 59 19.06 9.46 -11.85
CA ASP A 59 20.42 8.93 -12.07
C ASP A 59 21.41 9.32 -10.96
N ALA A 60 20.99 10.16 -10.01
CA ALA A 60 21.84 10.67 -8.94
C ALA A 60 22.05 9.66 -7.80
N SER A 61 23.07 9.90 -6.95
CA SER A 61 23.29 9.07 -5.76
C SER A 61 22.11 9.19 -4.78
N LYS A 62 21.52 8.03 -4.46
CA LYS A 62 20.46 7.87 -3.46
C LYS A 62 20.85 8.47 -2.12
N GLU A 63 22.07 8.20 -1.65
CA GLU A 63 22.62 8.71 -0.40
C GLU A 63 22.70 10.25 -0.39
N LEU A 64 23.15 10.85 -1.50
CA LEU A 64 23.24 12.30 -1.63
C LEU A 64 21.85 12.95 -1.60
N MET A 65 20.89 12.40 -2.33
CA MET A 65 19.51 12.90 -2.33
C MET A 65 18.89 12.81 -0.92
N CYS A 66 19.06 11.68 -0.25
CA CYS A 66 18.62 11.49 1.14
C CYS A 66 19.29 12.48 2.11
N ALA A 67 20.59 12.78 1.95
CA ALA A 67 21.28 13.75 2.77
C ALA A 67 20.76 15.19 2.57
N ILE A 68 20.43 15.56 1.33
CA ILE A 68 19.82 16.85 1.00
C ILE A 68 18.41 16.94 1.61
N ALA A 69 17.63 15.86 1.51
CA ALA A 69 16.31 15.73 2.12
C ALA A 69 16.34 15.95 3.63
N LEU A 70 17.23 15.26 4.34
CA LEU A 70 17.42 15.41 5.78
C LEU A 70 17.79 16.84 6.19
N ARG A 71 18.60 17.53 5.37
CA ARG A 71 18.92 18.94 5.60
C ARG A 71 17.67 19.82 5.50
N GLY A 72 16.77 19.53 4.56
CA GLY A 72 15.47 20.19 4.43
C GLY A 72 14.59 19.95 5.66
N LEU A 73 14.49 18.71 6.11
CA LEU A 73 13.72 18.34 7.31
C LEU A 73 14.26 18.99 8.58
N LEU A 74 15.59 19.06 8.74
CA LEU A 74 16.25 19.79 9.84
C LEU A 74 15.88 21.28 9.82
N ALA A 75 15.91 21.91 8.65
CA ALA A 75 15.56 23.32 8.50
C ALA A 75 14.08 23.61 8.79
N LYS A 76 13.20 22.61 8.59
CA LYS A 76 11.76 22.67 8.93
C LYS A 76 11.46 22.24 10.37
N GLU A 77 12.48 21.90 11.16
CA GLU A 77 12.35 21.36 12.53
C GLU A 77 11.52 20.06 12.61
N LEU A 78 11.40 19.34 11.49
CA LEU A 78 10.75 18.03 11.43
C LEU A 78 11.69 16.90 11.84
N VAL A 79 12.98 17.18 11.82
CA VAL A 79 14.06 16.33 12.30
C VAL A 79 14.98 17.18 13.17
N TYR A 80 15.54 16.58 14.22
CA TYR A 80 16.42 17.27 15.16
C TYR A 80 17.56 16.36 15.64
N PRO A 81 18.75 16.92 15.89
CA PRO A 81 19.86 16.19 16.46
C PRO A 81 19.60 15.82 17.92
N VAL A 82 20.00 14.62 18.33
CA VAL A 82 19.90 14.14 19.71
C VAL A 82 21.28 13.84 20.27
N VAL A 83 21.54 14.39 21.45
CA VAL A 83 22.74 14.11 22.25
C VAL A 83 22.35 13.14 23.35
N PHE A 84 22.92 11.94 23.36
CA PHE A 84 22.65 10.95 24.40
C PHE A 84 23.47 11.22 25.65
N GLU A 85 23.05 10.64 26.78
CA GLU A 85 23.78 10.76 28.04
C GLU A 85 25.21 10.22 27.88
N GLY A 86 26.20 11.07 28.19
CA GLY A 86 27.63 10.75 28.02
C GLY A 86 28.23 11.17 26.67
N GLU A 87 27.45 11.73 25.75
CA GLU A 87 27.93 12.28 24.48
C GLU A 87 28.02 13.82 24.54
N THR A 88 29.01 14.40 23.84
CA THR A 88 29.18 15.87 23.73
C THR A 88 28.69 16.42 22.39
N GLU A 89 28.47 15.55 21.41
CA GLU A 89 28.00 15.89 20.07
C GLU A 89 26.82 14.97 19.70
N PRO A 90 25.88 15.42 18.86
CA PRO A 90 24.79 14.58 18.43
C PRO A 90 25.28 13.38 17.63
N SER A 91 24.92 12.17 18.05
CA SER A 91 25.27 10.94 17.34
C SER A 91 24.16 10.48 16.38
N ARG A 92 22.94 11.01 16.51
CA ARG A 92 21.75 10.57 15.76
C ARG A 92 20.76 11.71 15.51
N LEU A 93 19.87 11.48 14.56
CA LEU A 93 18.73 12.34 14.28
C LEU A 93 17.45 11.64 14.75
N HIS A 94 16.54 12.40 15.37
CA HIS A 94 15.15 11.98 15.61
C HIS A 94 14.22 12.83 14.74
N ALA A 95 13.11 12.25 14.28
CA ALA A 95 12.02 13.00 13.64
C ALA A 95 10.96 13.41 14.66
N THR A 96 9.97 14.22 14.30
CA THR A 96 8.80 14.48 15.16
C THR A 96 8.07 13.18 15.53
N GLU A 97 7.21 13.23 16.55
CA GLU A 97 6.43 12.07 16.99
C GLU A 97 5.51 11.55 15.87
N GLU A 98 4.90 12.44 15.10
CA GLU A 98 4.04 12.06 13.96
C GLU A 98 4.81 11.28 12.89
N ILE A 99 5.99 11.75 12.49
CA ILE A 99 6.83 11.08 11.50
C ILE A 99 7.37 9.76 12.06
N THR A 100 7.86 9.77 13.30
CA THR A 100 8.37 8.56 13.96
C THR A 100 7.28 7.49 14.05
N GLY A 101 6.08 7.90 14.46
CA GLY A 101 4.93 7.00 14.57
C GLY A 101 4.49 6.47 13.21
N ALA A 102 4.39 7.31 12.18
CA ALA A 102 4.07 6.87 10.82
C ALA A 102 5.06 5.81 10.31
N LEU A 103 6.37 6.08 10.38
CA LEU A 103 7.39 5.15 9.90
C LEU A 103 7.43 3.85 10.70
N THR A 104 7.16 3.91 12.01
CA THR A 104 7.03 2.71 12.85
C THR A 104 5.83 1.87 12.42
N LEU A 105 4.67 2.48 12.17
CA LEU A 105 3.45 1.78 11.75
C LEU A 105 3.63 1.11 10.37
N ARG A 106 4.27 1.79 9.41
CA ARG A 106 4.61 1.22 8.07
C ARG A 106 5.34 -0.12 8.13
N ARG A 107 6.13 -0.34 9.18
CA ARG A 107 6.99 -1.52 9.35
C ARG A 107 6.44 -2.54 10.36
N SER A 108 5.35 -2.22 11.05
CA SER A 108 4.79 -3.04 12.14
C SER A 108 3.33 -3.46 11.91
N GLY A 109 2.74 -3.13 10.77
CA GLY A 109 1.40 -3.60 10.39
C GLY A 109 1.33 -5.12 10.33
N SER A 110 0.25 -5.71 10.88
CA SER A 110 0.00 -7.16 10.82
C SER A 110 -0.45 -7.62 9.44
N SER A 111 -1.03 -6.71 8.67
CA SER A 111 -1.37 -6.89 7.28
C SER A 111 -1.13 -5.59 6.51
N VAL A 112 -0.73 -5.73 5.25
CA VAL A 112 -0.53 -4.61 4.33
C VAL A 112 -1.36 -4.88 3.09
N VAL A 113 -2.18 -3.91 2.70
CA VAL A 113 -2.81 -3.89 1.38
C VAL A 113 -2.13 -2.80 0.55
N SER A 114 -1.83 -3.11 -0.70
CA SER A 114 -1.24 -2.22 -1.68
C SER A 114 -2.16 -2.14 -2.88
N VAL A 115 -2.40 -0.93 -3.36
CA VAL A 115 -3.14 -0.67 -4.59
C VAL A 115 -2.26 0.16 -5.52
N GLU A 116 -1.92 -0.36 -6.69
CA GLU A 116 -1.39 0.45 -7.79
C GLU A 116 -2.52 0.75 -8.77
N ARG A 117 -2.92 2.01 -8.88
CA ARG A 117 -3.93 2.46 -9.85
C ARG A 117 -3.25 3.16 -11.01
N THR A 118 -3.41 2.60 -12.20
CA THR A 118 -2.95 3.18 -13.47
C THR A 118 -4.11 3.82 -14.21
N VAL A 119 -3.96 5.08 -14.59
CA VAL A 119 -4.86 5.85 -15.47
C VAL A 119 -4.07 6.38 -16.67
N SER A 120 -4.75 6.98 -17.64
CA SER A 120 -4.09 7.53 -18.85
C SER A 120 -3.08 8.64 -18.57
N THR A 121 -3.22 9.35 -17.44
CA THR A 121 -2.34 10.46 -17.05
C THR A 121 -1.24 10.06 -16.09
N GLY A 122 -1.15 8.79 -15.67
CA GLY A 122 -0.14 8.33 -14.73
C GLY A 122 -0.62 7.27 -13.74
N LYS A 123 0.19 7.04 -12.71
CA LYS A 123 -0.02 6.08 -11.63
C LYS A 123 -0.22 6.76 -10.28
N ARG A 124 -0.97 6.10 -9.41
CA ARG A 124 -1.08 6.44 -7.99
C ARG A 124 -1.06 5.17 -7.17
N TRP A 125 -0.48 5.24 -5.99
CA TRP A 125 -0.45 4.12 -5.06
C TRP A 125 -1.19 4.46 -3.77
N LEU A 126 -1.83 3.45 -3.19
CA LEU A 126 -2.38 3.51 -1.84
C LEU A 126 -1.92 2.27 -1.08
N TYR A 127 -1.30 2.48 0.07
CA TYR A 127 -0.93 1.43 1.00
C TYR A 127 -1.78 1.57 2.27
N GLY A 128 -2.29 0.46 2.77
CA GLY A 128 -2.98 0.39 4.07
C GLY A 128 -2.25 -0.57 4.99
N TYR A 129 -1.73 -0.06 6.10
CA TYR A 129 -1.05 -0.83 7.15
C TYR A 129 -2.02 -1.06 8.29
N LEU A 130 -2.44 -2.31 8.47
CA LEU A 130 -3.45 -2.69 9.45
C LEU A 130 -2.82 -2.88 10.83
N HIS A 131 -3.43 -2.26 11.83
CA HIS A 131 -3.15 -2.44 13.25
C HIS A 131 -4.45 -2.71 14.01
N ASP A 132 -4.34 -3.20 15.24
CA ASP A 132 -5.52 -3.51 16.05
C ASP A 132 -6.39 -2.28 16.32
N GLU A 133 -5.75 -1.15 16.62
CA GLU A 133 -6.39 0.11 17.02
C GLU A 133 -6.74 1.04 15.84
N GLY A 134 -6.33 0.70 14.61
CA GLY A 134 -6.54 1.58 13.46
C GLY A 134 -5.73 1.19 12.23
N VAL A 135 -5.71 2.07 11.24
CA VAL A 135 -5.01 1.84 9.97
C VAL A 135 -4.23 3.09 9.60
N LEU A 136 -2.95 2.92 9.27
CA LEU A 136 -2.17 3.94 8.59
C LEU A 136 -2.38 3.77 7.08
N LEU A 137 -2.82 4.84 6.41
CA LEU A 137 -2.88 4.95 4.97
C LEU A 137 -1.69 5.78 4.48
N GLU A 138 -1.06 5.34 3.40
CA GLU A 138 0.00 6.05 2.68
C GLU A 138 -0.39 6.13 1.20
N GLU A 139 -0.72 7.33 0.75
CA GLU A 139 -0.95 7.62 -0.67
C GLU A 139 0.33 8.15 -1.30
N VAL A 140 0.71 7.60 -2.46
CA VAL A 140 1.89 8.03 -3.22
C VAL A 140 1.45 8.50 -4.60
N ASP A 141 1.91 9.68 -5.00
CA ASP A 141 1.74 10.19 -6.36
C ASP A 141 2.99 9.99 -7.22
N GLU A 142 2.89 10.24 -8.53
CA GLU A 142 4.03 10.09 -9.45
C GLU A 142 5.19 11.06 -9.17
N SER A 143 4.96 12.14 -8.42
CA SER A 143 6.01 13.09 -8.05
C SER A 143 6.83 12.63 -6.84
N GLY A 144 6.47 11.49 -6.26
CA GLY A 144 7.13 10.92 -5.09
C GLY A 144 6.72 11.59 -3.78
N LEU A 145 5.49 12.12 -3.71
CA LEU A 145 4.93 12.62 -2.44
C LEU A 145 4.14 11.53 -1.74
N HIS A 146 4.49 11.27 -0.49
CA HIS A 146 3.85 10.33 0.43
C HIS A 146 2.93 11.09 1.39
N GLY A 147 1.63 11.01 1.15
CA GLY A 147 0.60 11.52 2.04
C GLY A 147 0.19 10.46 3.05
N PHE A 148 0.33 10.75 4.34
CA PHE A 148 -0.01 9.83 5.43
C PHE A 148 -1.30 10.25 6.13
N THR A 149 -2.22 9.31 6.33
CA THR A 149 -3.46 9.53 7.06
C THR A 149 -3.75 8.36 7.97
N VAL A 150 -4.17 8.61 9.21
CA VAL A 150 -4.62 7.55 10.12
C VAL A 150 -6.14 7.52 10.18
N VAL A 151 -6.72 6.36 9.91
CA VAL A 151 -8.16 6.14 9.96
C VAL A 151 -8.53 5.04 10.96
N THR A 152 -9.79 5.00 11.38
CA THR A 152 -10.31 3.85 12.14
C THR A 152 -10.34 2.61 11.25
N ARG A 153 -10.22 1.44 11.86
CA ARG A 153 -10.07 0.16 11.14
C ARG A 153 -11.20 -0.15 10.15
N ASP A 154 -12.43 0.24 10.49
CA ASP A 154 -13.62 0.08 9.66
C ASP A 154 -13.59 0.92 8.36
N GLN A 155 -12.70 1.91 8.27
CA GLN A 155 -12.57 2.78 7.11
C GLN A 155 -11.63 2.25 6.03
N LEU A 156 -10.84 1.20 6.28
CA LEU A 156 -9.91 0.69 5.27
C LEU A 156 -10.65 0.30 3.97
N VAL A 157 -11.71 -0.50 4.08
CA VAL A 157 -12.46 -0.97 2.91
C VAL A 157 -13.14 0.18 2.15
N PRO A 158 -13.86 1.12 2.80
CA PRO A 158 -14.35 2.33 2.15
C PRO A 158 -13.28 3.11 1.39
N ARG A 159 -12.08 3.28 1.98
CA ARG A 159 -10.98 4.03 1.37
C ARG A 159 -10.37 3.32 0.17
N LEU A 160 -10.20 1.99 0.25
CA LEU A 160 -9.78 1.19 -0.91
C LEU A 160 -10.81 1.29 -2.04
N ALA A 161 -12.10 1.18 -1.73
CA ALA A 161 -13.18 1.26 -2.71
C ALA A 161 -13.23 2.64 -3.39
N GLU A 162 -13.13 3.72 -2.62
CA GLU A 162 -13.05 5.09 -3.14
C GLU A 162 -11.81 5.29 -4.04
N PHE A 163 -10.68 4.69 -3.68
CA PHE A 163 -9.46 4.80 -4.47
C PHE A 163 -9.54 4.08 -5.83
N VAL A 164 -10.12 2.88 -5.87
CA VAL A 164 -10.24 2.10 -7.13
C VAL A 164 -11.43 2.52 -7.99
N ASP A 165 -12.54 2.95 -7.37
CA ASP A 165 -13.77 3.41 -8.03
C ASP A 165 -14.21 4.80 -7.52
N PRO A 166 -13.45 5.86 -7.82
CA PRO A 166 -13.77 7.21 -7.36
C PRO A 166 -15.05 7.79 -7.98
N GLN A 167 -15.53 7.21 -9.08
CA GLN A 167 -16.78 7.62 -9.75
C GLN A 167 -18.00 6.85 -9.22
N GLN A 168 -17.81 5.86 -8.34
CA GLN A 168 -18.87 4.99 -7.83
C GLN A 168 -19.65 4.30 -8.96
N ALA A 169 -18.93 3.84 -9.99
CA ALA A 169 -19.49 3.16 -11.15
C ALA A 169 -19.88 1.69 -10.88
N ALA A 170 -19.46 1.10 -9.75
CA ALA A 170 -19.80 -0.26 -9.35
C ALA A 170 -21.30 -0.42 -9.02
N ALA A 171 -22.12 -0.66 -10.04
CA ALA A 171 -23.59 -0.57 -9.95
C ALA A 171 -24.31 -1.91 -9.79
N ARG A 172 -23.75 -3.02 -10.30
CA ARG A 172 -24.45 -4.31 -10.38
C ARG A 172 -23.50 -5.49 -10.40
N ASP A 173 -24.00 -6.64 -9.98
CA ASP A 173 -23.27 -7.91 -10.07
C ASP A 173 -23.70 -8.69 -11.31
N THR A 174 -22.74 -9.21 -12.07
CA THR A 174 -22.97 -10.23 -13.09
C THR A 174 -22.59 -11.61 -12.59
N GLU A 175 -22.95 -12.66 -13.33
CA GLU A 175 -22.33 -13.97 -13.12
C GLU A 175 -20.83 -13.88 -13.45
N ALA A 176 -20.01 -14.56 -12.66
CA ALA A 176 -18.58 -14.64 -12.87
C ALA A 176 -18.28 -15.59 -14.05
N ALA A 177 -17.44 -15.14 -14.97
CA ALA A 177 -17.00 -15.93 -16.11
C ALA A 177 -15.52 -16.34 -15.94
N LEU A 178 -15.22 -17.61 -16.22
CA LEU A 178 -13.88 -18.17 -16.13
C LEU A 178 -13.23 -18.22 -17.52
N TYR A 179 -11.96 -17.81 -17.57
CA TYR A 179 -11.16 -17.76 -18.79
C TYR A 179 -9.80 -18.41 -18.53
N THR A 180 -9.25 -19.09 -19.54
CA THR A 180 -7.80 -19.26 -19.62
C THR A 180 -7.13 -17.93 -19.96
N GLU A 181 -5.81 -17.82 -19.79
CA GLU A 181 -5.05 -16.61 -20.16
C GLU A 181 -5.35 -16.17 -21.61
N ALA A 182 -5.20 -17.07 -22.58
CA ALA A 182 -5.45 -16.77 -24.00
C ALA A 182 -6.91 -16.38 -24.29
N GLN A 183 -7.88 -16.95 -23.57
CA GLN A 183 -9.28 -16.57 -23.70
C GLN A 183 -9.54 -15.18 -23.10
N PHE A 184 -8.92 -14.87 -21.96
CA PHE A 184 -9.02 -13.57 -21.33
C PHE A 184 -8.41 -12.48 -22.22
N GLU A 185 -7.21 -12.68 -22.75
CA GLU A 185 -6.57 -11.70 -23.66
C GLU A 185 -7.45 -11.37 -24.87
N ALA A 186 -8.06 -12.39 -25.48
CA ALA A 186 -8.98 -12.21 -26.62
C ALA A 186 -10.27 -11.48 -26.22
N HIS A 187 -10.78 -11.73 -24.99
CA HIS A 187 -12.04 -11.16 -24.51
C HIS A 187 -11.87 -9.73 -23.96
N ALA A 188 -10.79 -9.47 -23.23
CA ALA A 188 -10.52 -8.24 -22.49
C ALA A 188 -10.54 -7.00 -23.40
N ALA A 189 -9.99 -7.12 -24.62
CA ALA A 189 -9.99 -6.03 -25.60
C ALA A 189 -11.39 -5.50 -25.95
N THR A 190 -12.42 -6.34 -25.83
CA THR A 190 -13.82 -5.94 -26.08
C THR A 190 -14.55 -5.66 -24.78
N ALA A 191 -14.43 -6.53 -23.78
CA ALA A 191 -15.17 -6.44 -22.52
C ALA A 191 -14.73 -5.27 -21.64
N LEU A 192 -13.45 -4.88 -21.73
CA LEU A 192 -12.84 -3.83 -20.91
C LEU A 192 -12.47 -2.59 -21.76
N ALA A 193 -13.05 -2.45 -22.96
CA ALA A 193 -12.68 -1.44 -23.94
C ALA A 193 -12.84 0.01 -23.47
N ASP A 194 -13.76 0.28 -22.54
CA ASP A 194 -14.04 1.59 -21.97
C ASP A 194 -13.36 1.82 -20.60
N THR A 195 -12.46 0.91 -20.19
CA THR A 195 -11.68 1.05 -18.96
C THR A 195 -10.90 2.36 -18.96
N GLN A 196 -11.07 3.14 -17.90
CA GLN A 196 -10.34 4.39 -17.67
C GLN A 196 -9.23 4.23 -16.63
N ALA A 197 -9.37 3.24 -15.74
CA ALA A 197 -8.37 2.91 -14.75
C ALA A 197 -8.26 1.39 -14.53
N ALA A 198 -7.05 0.90 -14.35
CA ALA A 198 -6.78 -0.45 -13.88
C ALA A 198 -6.06 -0.38 -12.53
N SER A 199 -6.58 -1.06 -11.51
CA SER A 199 -6.02 -1.06 -10.16
C SER A 199 -5.61 -2.47 -9.76
N ASN A 200 -4.32 -2.70 -9.55
CA ASN A 200 -3.82 -3.95 -9.00
C ASN A 200 -3.84 -3.86 -7.47
N VAL A 201 -4.65 -4.71 -6.83
CA VAL A 201 -4.78 -4.78 -5.38
C VAL A 201 -4.11 -6.06 -4.90
N VAL A 202 -3.10 -5.91 -4.05
CA VAL A 202 -2.36 -7.01 -3.44
C VAL A 202 -2.46 -6.86 -1.94
N ALA A 203 -2.79 -7.93 -1.22
CA ALA A 203 -2.68 -7.95 0.23
C ALA A 203 -1.58 -8.92 0.66
N PHE A 204 -0.99 -8.62 1.81
CA PHE A 204 -0.04 -9.46 2.51
C PHE A 204 -0.46 -9.55 3.97
N ASN A 205 -0.41 -10.74 4.53
CA ASN A 205 -0.65 -10.99 5.95
C ASN A 205 0.54 -11.78 6.53
N SER A 206 1.11 -11.28 7.62
CA SER A 206 2.32 -11.85 8.22
C SER A 206 2.17 -13.29 8.70
N ASP A 207 0.94 -13.70 9.02
CA ASP A 207 0.66 -14.99 9.64
C ASP A 207 0.43 -16.09 8.60
N THR A 208 -0.18 -15.74 7.46
CA THR A 208 -0.51 -16.70 6.40
C THR A 208 0.57 -16.81 5.34
N ASN A 209 1.40 -15.76 5.17
CA ASN A 209 2.36 -15.64 4.08
C ASN A 209 1.71 -15.82 2.69
N GLU A 210 0.42 -15.49 2.58
CA GLU A 210 -0.34 -15.46 1.33
C GLU A 210 -0.31 -14.05 0.72
N PHE A 211 -0.38 -14.01 -0.61
CA PHE A 211 -0.37 -12.77 -1.39
C PHE A 211 -1.58 -12.70 -2.34
N PRO A 212 -2.81 -12.71 -1.81
CA PRO A 212 -3.98 -12.68 -2.66
C PRO A 212 -4.00 -11.37 -3.46
N THR A 213 -4.30 -11.49 -4.75
CA THR A 213 -4.24 -10.40 -5.72
C THR A 213 -5.53 -10.36 -6.53
N VAL A 214 -6.04 -9.17 -6.80
CA VAL A 214 -7.09 -8.93 -7.80
C VAL A 214 -6.74 -7.72 -8.64
N THR A 215 -7.30 -7.64 -9.85
CA THR A 215 -7.25 -6.44 -10.67
C THR A 215 -8.65 -5.86 -10.81
N VAL A 216 -8.81 -4.58 -10.51
CA VAL A 216 -10.07 -3.84 -10.64
C VAL A 216 -9.98 -2.93 -11.86
N TYR A 217 -10.82 -3.18 -12.86
CA TYR A 217 -10.97 -2.34 -14.04
C TYR A 217 -12.19 -1.43 -13.88
N THR A 218 -11.95 -0.12 -13.86
CA THR A 218 -12.99 0.89 -13.65
C THR A 218 -13.21 1.67 -14.96
N GLY A 219 -14.45 1.67 -15.43
CA GLY A 219 -14.90 2.42 -16.61
C GLY A 219 -16.25 3.11 -16.35
N PRO A 220 -16.73 3.95 -17.28
CA PRO A 220 -18.02 4.62 -17.14
C PRO A 220 -19.21 3.66 -17.19
N SER A 221 -19.06 2.48 -17.79
CA SER A 221 -20.13 1.47 -17.86
C SER A 221 -20.23 0.58 -16.62
N GLY A 222 -19.18 0.51 -15.79
CA GLY A 222 -19.15 -0.34 -14.62
C GLY A 222 -17.75 -0.63 -14.10
N VAL A 223 -17.68 -1.47 -13.07
CA VAL A 223 -16.44 -1.93 -12.45
C VAL A 223 -16.34 -3.44 -12.57
N HIS A 224 -15.26 -3.92 -13.17
CA HIS A 224 -14.97 -5.34 -13.32
C HIS A 224 -13.82 -5.75 -12.40
N VAL A 225 -13.98 -6.87 -11.70
CA VAL A 225 -12.94 -7.49 -10.88
C VAL A 225 -12.44 -8.75 -11.56
N LEU A 226 -11.14 -8.83 -11.76
CA LEU A 226 -10.41 -9.99 -12.25
C LEU A 226 -9.72 -10.67 -11.08
N THR A 227 -10.07 -11.93 -10.81
CA THR A 227 -9.47 -12.74 -9.76
C THR A 227 -8.73 -13.94 -10.38
N PRO A 228 -7.41 -14.07 -10.20
CA PRO A 228 -6.69 -15.27 -10.59
C PRO A 228 -7.08 -16.45 -9.67
N ARG A 229 -7.29 -17.61 -10.28
CA ARG A 229 -7.61 -18.89 -9.62
C ARG A 229 -6.52 -19.88 -10.00
N VAL A 230 -5.76 -20.36 -9.02
CA VAL A 230 -4.81 -21.46 -9.24
C VAL A 230 -5.57 -22.77 -9.07
N GLU A 231 -5.67 -23.56 -10.14
CA GLU A 231 -6.22 -24.91 -10.04
C GLU A 231 -5.11 -25.90 -9.64
N GLY A 232 -5.20 -26.43 -8.42
CA GLY A 232 -4.31 -27.48 -7.92
C GLY A 232 -5.05 -28.42 -6.97
N THR A 233 -5.51 -29.58 -7.45
CA THR A 233 -5.93 -30.66 -6.56
C THR A 233 -4.71 -31.36 -5.98
N SER A 234 -4.57 -31.34 -4.66
CA SER A 234 -3.74 -32.28 -3.91
C SER A 234 -4.20 -33.72 -4.23
N GLY A 235 -3.53 -34.36 -5.19
CA GLY A 235 -3.84 -35.71 -5.65
C GLY A 235 -2.56 -36.46 -5.99
N ASN A 236 -2.22 -37.45 -5.17
CA ASN A 236 -1.06 -38.34 -5.23
C ASN A 236 -0.39 -38.51 -6.61
N GLY A 237 0.82 -37.96 -6.75
CA GLY A 237 1.90 -38.64 -7.46
C GLY A 237 2.21 -38.27 -8.91
N ALA A 238 1.68 -37.17 -9.46
CA ALA A 238 2.15 -36.64 -10.73
C ALA A 238 2.28 -35.11 -10.66
N GLU A 239 3.42 -34.57 -11.09
CA GLU A 239 3.62 -33.14 -11.34
C GLU A 239 2.66 -32.71 -12.47
N GLN A 240 1.46 -32.28 -12.10
CA GLN A 240 0.58 -31.54 -13.00
C GLN A 240 0.99 -30.07 -12.94
N ALA A 241 1.22 -29.48 -14.11
CA ALA A 241 1.47 -28.05 -14.22
C ALA A 241 0.28 -27.29 -13.62
N GLU A 242 0.54 -26.43 -12.64
CA GLU A 242 -0.46 -25.52 -12.10
C GLU A 242 -1.04 -24.68 -13.24
N SER A 243 -2.33 -24.84 -13.53
CA SER A 243 -3.02 -23.99 -14.49
C SER A 243 -3.70 -22.84 -13.76
N VAL A 244 -3.45 -21.62 -14.23
CA VAL A 244 -4.11 -20.42 -13.73
C VAL A 244 -5.32 -20.11 -14.62
N ALA A 245 -6.48 -20.03 -14.00
CA ALA A 245 -7.70 -19.51 -14.60
C ALA A 245 -7.96 -18.08 -14.11
N PHE A 246 -8.68 -17.29 -14.89
CA PHE A 246 -9.04 -15.92 -14.59
C PHE A 246 -10.54 -15.80 -14.48
N GLU A 247 -11.02 -15.36 -13.32
CA GLU A 247 -12.44 -15.10 -13.05
C GLU A 247 -12.70 -13.61 -13.23
N LEU A 248 -13.55 -13.23 -14.19
CA LEU A 248 -13.96 -11.85 -14.42
C LEU A 248 -15.43 -11.67 -14.04
N GLN A 249 -15.72 -10.63 -13.27
CA GLN A 249 -17.07 -10.30 -12.83
C GLN A 249 -17.28 -8.79 -12.83
N GLU A 250 -18.38 -8.29 -13.40
CA GLU A 250 -18.85 -6.92 -13.13
C GLU A 250 -19.47 -6.90 -11.72
N THR A 251 -19.08 -5.93 -10.89
CA THR A 251 -19.41 -5.93 -9.47
C THR A 251 -20.19 -4.69 -9.02
N SER A 252 -21.10 -4.91 -8.07
CA SER A 252 -21.72 -3.83 -7.31
C SER A 252 -20.77 -3.30 -6.24
N ALA A 253 -21.00 -2.08 -5.74
CA ALA A 253 -20.22 -1.52 -4.64
C ALA A 253 -20.16 -2.44 -3.41
N ALA A 254 -21.24 -3.18 -3.12
CA ALA A 254 -21.29 -4.13 -2.01
C ALA A 254 -20.38 -5.36 -2.26
N THR A 255 -20.36 -5.88 -3.48
CA THR A 255 -19.46 -7.00 -3.84
C THR A 255 -18.02 -6.55 -3.92
N LEU A 256 -17.74 -5.38 -4.49
CA LEU A 256 -16.41 -4.78 -4.50
C LEU A 256 -15.87 -4.60 -3.08
N ALA A 257 -16.66 -4.03 -2.17
CA ALA A 257 -16.28 -3.87 -0.76
C ALA A 257 -16.00 -5.23 -0.08
N ARG A 258 -16.80 -6.27 -0.40
CA ARG A 258 -16.59 -7.63 0.13
C ARG A 258 -15.28 -8.23 -0.37
N VAL A 259 -14.96 -8.08 -1.66
CA VAL A 259 -13.69 -8.54 -2.25
C VAL A 259 -12.52 -7.84 -1.58
N LEU A 260 -12.54 -6.51 -1.51
CA LEU A 260 -11.47 -5.71 -0.90
C LEU A 260 -11.30 -6.02 0.60
N GLY A 261 -12.41 -6.19 1.32
CA GLY A 261 -12.39 -6.60 2.73
C GLY A 261 -11.84 -8.02 2.94
N GLY A 262 -12.17 -8.95 2.05
CA GLY A 262 -11.61 -10.31 2.06
C GLY A 262 -10.09 -10.31 1.85
N LEU A 263 -9.59 -9.50 0.92
CA LEU A 263 -8.16 -9.33 0.69
C LEU A 263 -7.45 -8.74 1.92
N ALA A 264 -8.03 -7.71 2.53
CA ALA A 264 -7.46 -7.05 3.71
C ALA A 264 -7.58 -7.87 5.01
N GLY A 265 -8.15 -9.08 4.98
CA GLY A 265 -8.36 -9.91 6.18
C GLY A 265 -9.39 -9.33 7.15
N LEU A 266 -10.38 -8.59 6.65
CA LEU A 266 -11.44 -7.93 7.41
C LEU A 266 -12.84 -8.55 7.19
N ALA A 267 -12.93 -9.66 6.45
CA ALA A 267 -14.18 -10.36 6.13
C ALA A 267 -14.63 -11.34 7.22
#